data_AF-A0A2D6PRV5-F1
#
_entry.id   AF-A0A2D6PRV5-F1
#
_cell.length_a   1.000
_cell.length_b   1.000
_cell.length_c   1.000
_cell.angle_alpha   90.00
_cell.angle_beta   90.00
_cell.angle_gamma   90.00
#
_symmetry.space_group_name_H-M   'P 1'
#
loop_
_entity.id
_entity.type
_entity.pdbx_description
1 polymer ?
#
loop_
_entity_poly.entity_id
_entity_poly.type
_entity_poly.pdbx_seq_one_letter_code
_entity_poly.pdbx_strand_id
1 'polypeptide(L)'
;DTIADDLTICWTFVVNGDPPQIGVSVADDSAITNQTHVALNLIRRHGEFTLNVPDASWVKAFDEVDMTASYRRDKFAHSSLTRLPSKLISAPGIAEAAIVMECRVLQSHRLPPKRTVFFAEVLRVTVHPGVTDATGRLDSTSRPFFGMTSGNGEFWTFGKKVGRIGMTVGRTDIRY
;
A
#
# COMPACT_ATOMS: atom_id res chain seq x y z
N ASP A 1 -11.57 22.37 -5.90
CA ASP A 1 -10.63 21.29 -5.58
C ASP A 1 -10.82 20.20 -6.63
N THR A 2 -9.94 20.16 -7.64
CA THR A 2 -10.15 19.48 -8.95
C THR A 2 -9.38 18.16 -9.08
N ILE A 3 -8.70 17.72 -8.01
CA ILE A 3 -7.91 16.49 -8.00
C ILE A 3 -8.87 15.32 -7.82
N ALA A 4 -8.98 14.47 -8.83
CA ALA A 4 -9.85 13.29 -8.83
C ALA A 4 -9.19 12.09 -8.12
N ASP A 5 -7.88 11.92 -8.28
CA ASP A 5 -7.06 10.88 -7.65
C ASP A 5 -5.64 11.39 -7.35
N ASP A 6 -4.90 10.67 -6.52
CA ASP A 6 -3.50 10.96 -6.18
C ASP A 6 -2.76 9.67 -5.84
N LEU A 7 -1.42 9.73 -5.91
CA LEU A 7 -0.53 8.67 -5.44
C LEU A 7 0.27 9.15 -4.23
N THR A 8 0.39 8.28 -3.22
CA THR A 8 1.15 8.56 -2.00
C THR A 8 1.80 7.30 -1.47
N ILE A 9 2.99 7.44 -0.89
CA ILE A 9 3.62 6.39 -0.12
C ILE A 9 3.22 6.55 1.34
N CYS A 10 2.74 5.48 1.95
CA CYS A 10 2.23 5.46 3.32
C CYS A 10 2.87 4.32 4.11
N TRP A 11 2.91 4.47 5.43
CA TRP A 11 3.25 3.36 6.31
C TRP A 11 2.03 2.47 6.47
N THR A 12 2.20 1.15 6.36
CA THR A 12 1.08 0.21 6.34
C THR A 12 1.32 -1.00 7.24
N PHE A 13 0.24 -1.64 7.66
CA PHE A 13 0.28 -2.84 8.49
C PHE A 13 -1.00 -3.67 8.31
N VAL A 14 -0.92 -4.96 8.65
CA VAL A 14 -2.09 -5.85 8.72
C VAL A 14 -2.76 -5.70 10.08
N VAL A 15 -4.08 -5.61 10.10
CA VAL A 15 -4.90 -5.49 11.31
C VAL A 15 -5.52 -6.84 11.67
N ASN A 16 -6.13 -7.51 10.68
CA ASN A 16 -6.81 -8.79 10.86
C ASN A 16 -6.75 -9.59 9.54
N GLY A 17 -6.83 -10.92 9.62
CA GLY A 17 -6.85 -11.76 8.43
C GLY A 17 -8.23 -12.22 7.97
N ASP A 18 -9.18 -12.41 8.89
CA ASP A 18 -10.57 -12.76 8.55
C ASP A 18 -11.57 -12.09 9.53
N PRO A 19 -12.33 -11.06 9.11
CA PRO A 19 -12.27 -10.43 7.78
C PRO A 19 -10.93 -9.73 7.55
N PRO A 20 -10.45 -9.65 6.30
CA PRO A 20 -9.14 -9.06 5.99
C PRO A 20 -9.18 -7.55 6.19
N GLN A 21 -8.29 -7.05 7.06
CA GLN A 21 -8.23 -5.65 7.43
C GLN A 21 -6.78 -5.15 7.45
N ILE A 22 -6.58 -3.92 7.00
CA ILE A 22 -5.29 -3.24 6.94
C ILE A 22 -5.37 -1.85 7.56
N GLY A 23 -4.21 -1.34 7.95
CA GLY A 23 -4.01 0.03 8.39
C GLY A 23 -3.08 0.79 7.46
N VAL A 24 -3.39 2.05 7.20
CA VAL A 24 -2.47 3.00 6.55
C VAL A 24 -2.31 4.24 7.42
N SER A 25 -1.07 4.67 7.65
CA SER A 25 -0.73 5.84 8.44
C SER A 25 -0.23 6.96 7.54
N VAL A 26 -1.00 8.05 7.50
CA VAL A 26 -0.76 9.22 6.68
C VAL A 26 -0.31 10.36 7.58
N ALA A 27 0.75 11.07 7.20
CA ALA A 27 1.16 12.28 7.91
C ALA A 27 0.11 13.38 7.73
N ASP A 28 -0.15 14.16 8.80
CA ASP A 28 -1.07 15.30 8.76
C ASP A 28 -0.61 16.32 7.71
N ASP A 29 0.70 16.59 7.67
CA ASP A 29 1.37 17.48 6.71
C ASP A 29 2.50 16.76 5.96
N SER A 30 2.75 17.20 4.73
CA SER A 30 3.87 16.75 3.91
C SER A 30 5.20 17.24 4.49
N ALA A 31 6.20 16.34 4.56
CA ALA A 31 7.56 16.69 4.97
C ALA A 31 8.29 17.61 3.98
N ILE A 32 7.83 17.67 2.71
CA ILE A 32 8.43 18.49 1.65
C ILE A 32 7.83 19.89 1.63
N THR A 33 6.50 20.00 1.78
CA THR A 33 5.78 21.27 1.59
C THR A 33 5.27 21.91 2.88
N ASN A 34 5.28 21.17 4.01
CA ASN A 34 4.61 21.55 5.26
C ASN A 34 3.12 21.90 5.11
N GLN A 35 2.49 21.46 4.02
CA GLN A 35 1.06 21.59 3.77
C GLN A 35 0.35 20.28 4.08
N THR A 36 -0.95 20.36 4.37
CA THR A 36 -1.81 19.20 4.60
C THR A 36 -1.65 18.17 3.48
N HIS A 37 -1.49 16.92 3.88
CA HIS A 37 -1.28 15.83 2.94
C HIS A 37 -2.57 15.55 2.14
N VAL A 38 -2.52 15.63 0.80
CA VAL A 38 -3.71 15.51 -0.08
C VAL A 38 -4.46 14.19 0.12
N ALA A 39 -3.73 13.09 0.34
CA ALA A 39 -4.33 11.80 0.64
C ALA A 39 -5.32 11.83 1.83
N LEU A 40 -5.12 12.67 2.85
CA LEU A 40 -6.07 12.80 3.97
C LEU A 40 -7.44 13.27 3.48
N ASN A 41 -7.45 14.30 2.62
CA ASN A 41 -8.69 14.87 2.11
C ASN A 41 -9.38 13.90 1.15
N LEU A 42 -8.61 13.21 0.30
CA LEU A 42 -9.16 12.21 -0.61
C LEU A 42 -9.75 11.02 0.13
N ILE A 43 -9.00 10.42 1.07
CA ILE A 43 -9.48 9.26 1.84
C ILE A 43 -10.71 9.64 2.67
N ARG A 44 -10.72 10.83 3.31
CA ARG A 44 -11.91 11.29 4.07
C ARG A 44 -13.12 11.57 3.18
N ARG A 45 -12.90 12.12 1.98
CA ARG A 45 -13.97 12.45 1.02
C ARG A 45 -14.59 11.20 0.42
N HIS A 46 -13.77 10.22 0.03
CA HIS A 46 -14.22 9.06 -0.72
C HIS A 46 -14.49 7.83 0.16
N GLY A 47 -13.86 7.74 1.34
CA GLY A 47 -14.02 6.59 2.24
C GLY A 47 -13.40 5.29 1.69
N GLU A 48 -12.59 5.38 0.63
CA GLU A 48 -12.01 4.24 -0.08
C GLU A 48 -10.64 4.62 -0.65
N PHE A 49 -9.80 3.61 -0.85
CA PHE A 49 -8.50 3.72 -1.51
C PHE A 49 -8.04 2.35 -2.01
N THR A 50 -7.04 2.33 -2.88
CA THR A 50 -6.30 1.08 -3.18
C THR A 50 -4.98 1.05 -2.43
N LEU A 51 -4.63 -0.08 -1.83
CA LEU A 51 -3.27 -0.34 -1.36
C LEU A 51 -2.52 -1.19 -2.40
N ASN A 52 -1.45 -0.63 -2.94
CA ASN A 52 -0.67 -1.21 -4.04
C ASN A 52 0.68 -1.69 -3.49
N VAL A 53 1.00 -2.97 -3.64
CA VAL A 53 2.27 -3.56 -3.18
C VAL A 53 3.26 -3.58 -4.34
N PRO A 54 4.37 -2.82 -4.24
CA PRO A 54 5.37 -2.74 -5.29
C PRO A 54 6.31 -3.95 -5.30
N ASP A 55 7.04 -4.09 -6.40
CA ASP A 55 8.25 -4.89 -6.47
C ASP A 55 9.41 -4.02 -6.99
N ALA A 56 10.64 -4.52 -6.86
CA ALA A 56 11.83 -3.73 -7.13
C ALA A 56 11.98 -3.29 -8.60
N SER A 57 11.20 -3.83 -9.55
CA SER A 57 11.29 -3.43 -10.96
C SER A 57 10.89 -1.96 -11.18
N TRP A 58 10.14 -1.36 -10.25
CA TRP A 58 9.67 0.01 -10.34
C TRP A 58 9.98 0.85 -9.09
N VAL A 59 11.03 0.49 -8.33
CA VAL A 59 11.46 1.22 -7.13
C VAL A 59 11.76 2.70 -7.39
N LYS A 60 12.25 3.04 -8.59
CA LYS A 60 12.48 4.43 -8.99
C LYS A 60 11.17 5.22 -9.08
N ALA A 61 10.14 4.66 -9.72
CA ALA A 61 8.83 5.30 -9.80
C ALA A 61 8.17 5.40 -8.41
N PHE A 62 8.39 4.41 -7.54
CA PHE A 62 7.94 4.46 -6.14
C PHE A 62 8.57 5.66 -5.39
N ASP A 63 9.88 5.86 -5.52
CA ASP A 63 10.59 7.01 -4.92
C ASP A 63 10.13 8.35 -5.52
N GLU A 64 9.96 8.42 -6.84
CA GLU A 64 9.40 9.59 -7.53
C GLU A 64 8.01 9.96 -6.98
N VAL A 65 7.13 8.99 -6.73
CA VAL A 65 5.82 9.23 -6.10
C VAL A 65 5.98 9.86 -4.70
N ASP A 66 6.94 9.39 -3.89
CA ASP A 66 7.16 9.93 -2.54
C ASP A 66 7.70 11.36 -2.58
N MET A 67 8.56 11.66 -3.57
CA MET A 67 9.21 12.97 -3.71
C MET A 67 8.34 14.03 -4.41
N THR A 68 7.11 13.69 -4.81
CA THR A 68 6.23 14.59 -5.60
C THR A 68 5.14 15.28 -4.79
N ALA A 69 5.32 15.48 -3.48
CA ALA A 69 4.29 16.14 -2.66
C ALA A 69 3.96 17.59 -3.08
N SER A 70 4.91 18.31 -3.69
CA SER A 70 4.70 19.64 -4.28
C SER A 70 4.02 19.60 -5.66
N TYR A 71 3.97 18.41 -6.29
CA TYR A 71 3.33 18.19 -7.57
C TYR A 71 1.85 17.88 -7.36
N ARG A 72 0.99 18.78 -7.85
CA ARG A 72 -0.48 18.68 -7.72
C ARG A 72 -1.18 18.30 -9.04
N ARG A 73 -0.43 17.78 -10.02
CA ARG A 73 -0.95 17.29 -11.30
C ARG A 73 -1.00 15.75 -11.28
N ASP A 74 -1.25 15.13 -12.43
CA ASP A 74 -1.37 13.68 -12.58
C ASP A 74 -0.06 12.92 -12.24
N LYS A 75 0.03 12.36 -11.03
CA LYS A 75 1.19 11.59 -10.58
C LYS A 75 1.35 10.24 -11.28
N PHE A 76 0.27 9.64 -11.78
CA PHE A 76 0.38 8.43 -12.59
C PHE A 76 1.19 8.71 -13.85
N ALA A 77 0.81 9.77 -14.58
CA ALA A 77 1.53 10.19 -15.77
C ALA A 77 2.98 10.62 -15.46
N HIS A 78 3.18 11.34 -14.35
CA HIS A 78 4.52 11.80 -13.95
C HIS A 78 5.49 10.65 -13.65
N SER A 79 5.02 9.64 -12.91
CA SER A 79 5.83 8.48 -12.50
C SER A 79 5.77 7.32 -13.50
N SER A 80 5.20 7.54 -14.70
CA SER A 80 5.02 6.51 -15.73
C SER A 80 4.30 5.25 -15.23
N LEU A 81 3.32 5.44 -14.35
CA LEU A 81 2.47 4.38 -13.80
C LEU A 81 1.10 4.40 -14.46
N THR A 82 0.51 3.21 -14.61
CA THR A 82 -0.77 3.07 -15.30
C THR A 82 -1.90 2.90 -14.30
N ARG A 83 -2.97 3.69 -14.45
CA ARG A 83 -4.20 3.49 -13.67
C ARG A 83 -4.80 2.12 -13.98
N LEU A 84 -5.03 1.32 -12.96
CA LEU A 84 -5.79 0.08 -13.03
C LEU A 84 -7.22 0.33 -12.51
N PRO A 85 -8.26 0.27 -13.36
CA PRO A 85 -9.64 0.44 -12.91
C PRO A 85 -10.02 -0.63 -11.87
N SER A 86 -10.46 -0.17 -10.71
CA SER A 86 -11.01 -1.02 -9.63
C SER A 86 -12.37 -1.61 -10.02
N LYS A 87 -12.81 -2.65 -9.30
CA LYS A 87 -14.08 -3.33 -9.57
C LYS A 87 -15.18 -3.00 -8.57
N LEU A 88 -14.83 -2.71 -7.32
CA LEU A 88 -15.76 -2.49 -6.20
C LEU A 88 -15.69 -1.07 -5.62
N ILE A 89 -14.68 -0.30 -6.00
CA ILE A 89 -14.45 1.09 -5.56
C ILE A 89 -14.08 1.99 -6.75
N SER A 90 -14.13 3.31 -6.55
CA SER A 90 -13.81 4.31 -7.59
C SER A 90 -12.32 4.62 -7.67
N ALA A 91 -11.57 4.47 -6.57
CA ALA A 91 -10.14 4.72 -6.53
C ALA A 91 -9.40 3.74 -7.45
N PRO A 92 -8.56 4.21 -8.41
CA PRO A 92 -7.80 3.32 -9.28
C PRO A 92 -6.60 2.71 -8.55
N GLY A 93 -6.26 1.48 -8.90
CA GLY A 93 -4.98 0.86 -8.53
C GLY A 93 -3.84 1.25 -9.47
N ILE A 94 -2.69 0.62 -9.27
CA ILE A 94 -1.50 0.74 -10.13
C ILE A 94 -1.34 -0.58 -10.90
N ALA A 95 -1.35 -0.53 -12.23
CA ALA A 95 -1.28 -1.74 -13.06
C ALA A 95 0.08 -2.45 -12.96
N GLU A 96 1.14 -1.74 -12.56
CA GLU A 96 2.47 -2.29 -12.37
C GLU A 96 2.64 -2.97 -10.99
N ALA A 97 1.73 -2.72 -10.04
CA ALA A 97 1.82 -3.28 -8.70
C ALA A 97 1.53 -4.79 -8.69
N ALA A 98 2.39 -5.55 -8.02
CA ALA A 98 2.27 -7.01 -7.93
C ALA A 98 0.98 -7.46 -7.23
N ILE A 99 0.50 -6.66 -6.27
CA ILE A 99 -0.74 -6.87 -5.53
C ILE A 99 -1.47 -5.53 -5.42
N VAL A 100 -2.76 -5.53 -5.74
CA VAL A 100 -3.65 -4.37 -5.59
C VAL A 100 -4.81 -4.78 -4.70
N MET A 101 -4.96 -4.09 -3.57
CA MET A 101 -6.06 -4.29 -2.62
C MET A 101 -7.04 -3.12 -2.72
N GLU A 102 -8.30 -3.42 -3.03
CA GLU A 102 -9.39 -2.44 -2.98
C GLU A 102 -9.90 -2.35 -1.54
N CYS A 103 -9.80 -1.17 -0.92
CA CYS A 103 -10.04 -1.00 0.50
C CYS A 103 -11.16 0.01 0.78
N ARG A 104 -12.02 -0.30 1.75
CA ARG A 104 -13.03 0.62 2.30
C ARG A 104 -12.67 0.98 3.74
N VAL A 105 -12.64 2.27 4.04
CA VAL A 105 -12.33 2.80 5.37
C VAL A 105 -13.46 2.40 6.33
N LEU A 106 -13.08 1.74 7.43
CA LEU A 106 -13.96 1.41 8.55
C LEU A 106 -13.97 2.56 9.57
N GLN A 107 -12.79 3.07 9.89
CA GLN A 107 -12.61 4.17 10.84
C GLN A 107 -11.25 4.84 10.63
N SER A 108 -11.11 6.05 11.15
CA SER A 108 -9.84 6.76 11.21
C SER A 108 -9.59 7.30 12.60
N HIS A 109 -8.33 7.27 13.04
CA HIS A 109 -7.92 7.83 14.32
C HIS A 109 -6.73 8.76 14.13
N ARG A 110 -6.87 10.01 14.56
CA ARG A 110 -5.75 10.96 14.57
C ARG A 110 -4.85 10.65 15.77
N LEU A 111 -3.61 10.25 15.49
CA LEU A 111 -2.55 10.05 16.47
C LEU A 111 -1.67 11.32 16.55
N PRO A 112 -1.69 12.04 17.69
CA PRO A 112 -0.77 13.14 17.91
C PRO A 112 0.70 12.68 17.84
N PRO A 113 1.63 13.53 17.39
CA PRO A 113 1.38 14.92 17.03
C PRO A 113 0.93 15.15 15.59
N LYS A 114 1.21 14.23 14.65
CA LYS A 114 1.21 14.55 13.20
C LYS A 114 0.75 13.43 12.28
N ARG A 115 -0.04 12.45 12.73
CA ARG A 115 -0.49 11.36 11.84
C ARG A 115 -1.96 11.03 12.03
N THR A 116 -2.61 10.61 10.95
CA THR A 116 -3.92 9.98 10.98
C THR A 116 -3.79 8.56 10.46
N VAL A 117 -4.27 7.59 11.23
CA VAL A 117 -4.32 6.18 10.86
C VAL A 117 -5.73 5.87 10.35
N PHE A 118 -5.81 5.30 9.16
CA PHE A 118 -7.06 4.77 8.60
C PHE A 118 -7.02 3.25 8.70
N PHE A 119 -8.07 2.69 9.27
CA PHE A 119 -8.31 1.25 9.31
C PHE A 119 -9.34 0.92 8.24
N ALA A 120 -9.06 -0.09 7.42
CA ALA A 120 -9.87 -0.42 6.28
C ALA A 120 -10.07 -1.93 6.14
N GLU A 121 -11.25 -2.30 5.64
CA GLU A 121 -11.55 -3.65 5.17
C GLU A 121 -11.03 -3.80 3.73
N VAL A 122 -10.42 -4.96 3.44
CA VAL A 122 -10.00 -5.32 2.08
C VAL A 122 -11.17 -6.02 1.38
N LEU A 123 -11.76 -5.34 0.40
CA LEU A 123 -12.92 -5.85 -0.33
C LEU A 123 -12.54 -6.83 -1.43
N ARG A 124 -11.38 -6.60 -2.06
CA ARG A 124 -10.90 -7.40 -3.20
C ARG A 124 -9.39 -7.29 -3.32
N VAL A 125 -8.75 -8.40 -3.70
CA VAL A 125 -7.34 -8.46 -4.04
C VAL A 125 -7.20 -8.84 -5.51
N THR A 126 -6.43 -8.07 -6.26
CA THR A 126 -5.96 -8.42 -7.60
C THR A 126 -4.46 -8.68 -7.52
N VAL A 127 -3.99 -9.79 -8.10
CA VAL A 127 -2.58 -10.17 -8.11
C VAL A 127 -2.12 -10.39 -9.54
N HIS A 128 -0.85 -10.07 -9.82
CA HIS A 128 -0.25 -10.46 -11.09
C HIS A 128 -0.09 -11.98 -11.21
N PRO A 129 -0.13 -12.53 -12.44
CA PRO A 129 0.14 -13.94 -12.66
C PRO A 129 1.46 -14.38 -12.02
N GLY A 130 1.44 -15.53 -11.36
CA GLY A 130 2.61 -16.12 -10.69
C GLY A 130 2.97 -15.51 -9.33
N VAL A 131 2.28 -14.47 -8.86
CA VAL A 131 2.52 -13.89 -7.51
C VAL A 131 2.03 -14.82 -6.41
N THR A 132 0.97 -15.59 -6.66
CA THR A 132 0.42 -16.57 -5.72
C THR A 132 0.54 -17.99 -6.26
N ASP A 133 0.63 -18.96 -5.34
CA ASP A 133 0.48 -20.37 -5.68
C ASP A 133 -0.98 -20.72 -6.03
N ALA A 134 -1.22 -21.98 -6.41
CA ALA A 134 -2.55 -22.46 -6.81
C ALA A 134 -3.62 -22.38 -5.71
N THR A 135 -3.21 -22.18 -4.45
CA THR A 135 -4.12 -22.01 -3.31
C THR A 135 -4.43 -20.54 -3.01
N GLY A 136 -3.84 -19.61 -3.77
CA GLY A 136 -3.95 -18.17 -3.53
C GLY A 136 -2.97 -17.63 -2.48
N ARG A 137 -2.08 -18.47 -1.93
CA ARG A 137 -1.05 -18.02 -1.00
C ARG A 137 0.05 -17.29 -1.74
N LEU A 138 0.47 -16.14 -1.21
CA LEU A 138 1.59 -15.36 -1.75
C LEU A 138 2.87 -16.20 -1.80
N ASP A 139 3.46 -16.29 -2.99
CA ASP A 139 4.84 -16.71 -3.15
C ASP A 139 5.74 -15.46 -3.04
N SER A 140 6.33 -15.26 -1.86
CA SER A 140 7.22 -14.12 -1.60
C SER A 140 8.51 -14.13 -2.45
N THR A 141 8.79 -15.22 -3.17
CA THR A 141 9.94 -15.34 -4.06
C THR A 141 9.61 -15.10 -5.54
N SER A 142 8.32 -15.02 -5.88
CA SER A 142 7.83 -14.77 -7.25
C SER A 142 8.35 -13.45 -7.85
N ARG A 143 8.64 -12.46 -7.00
CA ARG A 143 9.11 -11.12 -7.37
C ARG A 143 10.07 -10.59 -6.32
N PRO A 144 10.96 -9.65 -6.69
CA PRO A 144 11.82 -8.96 -5.74
C PRO A 144 11.02 -7.90 -4.95
N PHE A 145 10.08 -8.34 -4.11
CA PHE A 145 9.39 -7.45 -3.17
C PHE A 145 10.42 -6.75 -2.27
N PHE A 146 10.16 -5.49 -1.94
CA PHE A 146 11.02 -4.70 -1.08
C PHE A 146 10.24 -4.02 0.05
N GLY A 147 10.97 -3.61 1.07
CA GLY A 147 10.44 -2.82 2.17
C GLY A 147 11.53 -1.97 2.80
N MET A 148 11.12 -1.15 3.77
CA MET A 148 12.00 -0.30 4.56
C MET A 148 11.87 -0.72 6.02
N THR A 149 13.00 -0.93 6.69
CA THR A 149 13.00 -1.19 8.14
C THR A 149 12.91 0.14 8.88
N SER A 150 12.39 0.13 10.10
CA SER A 150 12.24 1.37 10.86
C SER A 150 13.60 2.02 11.11
N GLY A 151 13.77 3.25 10.60
CA GLY A 151 14.96 4.08 10.84
C GLY A 151 16.13 3.87 9.88
N ASN A 152 16.03 3.02 8.85
CA ASN A 152 17.14 2.81 7.91
C ASN A 152 17.13 3.79 6.72
N GLY A 153 15.96 4.25 6.27
CA GLY A 153 15.82 5.13 5.11
C GLY A 153 16.19 4.47 3.76
N GLU A 154 16.27 3.14 3.72
CA GLU A 154 16.71 2.37 2.56
C GLU A 154 15.71 1.27 2.23
N PHE A 155 15.50 1.02 0.93
CA PHE A 155 14.68 -0.09 0.46
C PHE A 155 15.51 -1.36 0.28
N TRP A 156 15.07 -2.45 0.91
CA TRP A 156 15.72 -3.76 0.85
C TRP A 156 14.72 -4.84 0.41
N THR A 157 15.18 -5.75 -0.45
CA THR A 157 14.46 -6.99 -0.72
C THR A 157 14.65 -7.99 0.43
N PHE A 158 13.83 -9.05 0.47
CA PHE A 158 13.86 -10.00 1.59
C PHE A 158 15.13 -10.87 1.69
N GLY A 159 15.96 -10.93 0.63
CA GLY A 159 17.19 -11.72 0.62
C GLY A 159 16.94 -13.22 0.85
N LYS A 160 17.15 -13.69 2.10
CA LYS A 160 17.06 -15.10 2.49
C LYS A 160 15.86 -15.35 3.41
N LYS A 161 15.08 -16.40 3.13
CA LYS A 161 14.06 -16.90 4.05
C LYS A 161 14.67 -17.39 5.36
N VAL A 162 14.18 -16.88 6.49
CA VAL A 162 14.68 -17.21 7.84
C VAL A 162 13.77 -18.14 8.65
N GLY A 163 12.53 -18.37 8.21
CA GLY A 163 11.58 -19.22 8.94
C GLY A 163 10.18 -19.23 8.34
N ARG A 164 9.23 -19.76 9.13
CA ARG A 164 7.78 -19.70 8.85
C ARG A 164 6.99 -19.66 10.16
N ILE A 165 5.78 -19.12 10.13
CA ILE A 165 4.83 -19.20 11.24
C ILE A 165 4.61 -20.68 11.60
N GLY A 166 4.65 -20.98 12.90
CA GLY A 166 4.42 -22.33 13.41
C GLY A 166 5.63 -23.28 13.35
N MET A 167 6.80 -22.82 12.91
CA MET A 167 8.01 -23.66 12.81
C MET A 167 8.42 -24.31 14.15
N THR A 168 8.16 -23.65 15.28
CA THR A 168 8.49 -24.16 16.63
C THR A 168 7.63 -25.34 17.07
N VAL A 169 6.46 -25.51 16.44
CA VAL A 169 5.47 -26.55 16.77
C VAL A 169 5.12 -27.42 15.56
N GLY A 170 5.94 -27.37 14.49
CA GLY A 170 5.77 -28.19 13.30
C GLY A 170 4.57 -27.83 12.42
N ARG A 171 3.85 -26.74 12.67
CA ARG A 171 2.71 -26.32 11.83
C ARG A 171 3.16 -25.84 10.45
N THR A 172 2.33 -26.10 9.46
CA THR A 172 2.53 -25.76 8.04
C THR A 172 1.41 -24.89 7.49
N ASP A 173 0.29 -24.80 8.19
CA ASP A 173 -0.88 -23.98 7.86
C ASP A 173 -0.73 -22.54 8.39
N ILE A 174 -1.27 -21.59 7.63
CA ILE A 174 -1.45 -20.21 8.07
C ILE A 174 -2.88 -20.12 8.57
N ARG A 175 -3.05 -19.79 9.85
CA ARG A 175 -4.34 -19.43 10.43
C ARG A 175 -4.27 -17.97 10.84
N TYR A 176 -5.31 -17.22 10.47
CA TYR A 176 -5.54 -15.87 10.95
C TYR A 176 -6.46 -15.93 12.17
#